data_AF-A0A952EGQ4-F1
#
_entry.id   AF-A0A952EGQ4-F1
#
_cell.length_a   1.000
_cell.length_b   1.000
_cell.length_c   1.000
_cell.angle_alpha   90.00
_cell.angle_beta   90.00
_cell.angle_gamma   90.00
#
_symmetry.space_group_name_H-M   'P 1'
#
loop_
_entity.id
_entity.type
_entity.pdbx_description
1 polymer ?
#
loop_
_entity_poly.entity_id
_entity_poly.type
_entity_poly.pdbx_seq_one_letter_code
_entity_poly.pdbx_strand_id
1 'polypeptide(L)'
;MSWIKAARKEFEAFRARAIDRALDALTIVADGGTPDLAKPLAGLGAGVWELAIKERGDAYRVVYALQLGDEIWVVHAFQKKSTKGISTPRHEIDLVRERVKRLKEMLDG
;
A
#
# COMPACT_ATOMS: atom_id res chain seq x y z
N MET A 1 -0.99 13.64 1.10
CA MET A 1 -0.61 12.28 0.69
C MET A 1 -0.58 12.18 -0.82
N SER A 2 0.45 11.54 -1.38
CA SER A 2 0.63 11.38 -2.82
C SER A 2 0.53 9.93 -3.29
N TRP A 3 0.29 9.73 -4.59
CA TRP A 3 0.03 8.41 -5.18
C TRP A 3 0.85 8.20 -6.45
N ILE A 4 1.40 6.99 -6.60
CA ILE A 4 1.80 6.53 -7.93
C ILE A 4 0.52 6.37 -8.77
N LYS A 5 0.52 6.92 -9.99
CA LYS A 5 -0.66 6.92 -10.88
C LYS A 5 -1.24 5.50 -11.11
N ALA A 6 -0.37 4.50 -11.27
CA ALA A 6 -0.78 3.11 -11.39
C ALA A 6 -1.45 2.59 -10.11
N ALA A 7 -0.88 2.89 -8.93
CA ALA A 7 -1.45 2.51 -7.64
C ALA A 7 -2.84 3.10 -7.42
N ARG A 8 -3.03 4.37 -7.77
CA ARG A 8 -4.34 5.03 -7.69
C ARG A 8 -5.38 4.34 -8.59
N LYS A 9 -5.02 4.03 -9.83
CA LYS A 9 -5.91 3.32 -10.75
C LYS A 9 -6.30 1.93 -10.25
N GLU A 10 -5.36 1.20 -9.68
CA GLU A 10 -5.59 -0.13 -9.10
C GLU A 10 -6.50 -0.05 -7.86
N PHE A 11 -6.27 0.96 -7.02
CA PHE A 11 -7.05 1.24 -5.83
C PHE A 11 -8.51 1.60 -6.15
N GLU A 12 -8.73 2.45 -7.16
CA GLU A 12 -10.08 2.84 -7.62
C GLU A 12 -10.90 1.66 -8.18
N ALA A 13 -10.25 0.53 -8.51
CA ALA A 13 -10.93 -0.70 -8.93
C ALA A 13 -11.37 -1.60 -7.77
N PHE A 14 -11.08 -1.22 -6.52
CA PHE A 14 -11.53 -1.97 -5.35
C PHE A 14 -13.05 -1.86 -5.15
N ARG A 15 -13.62 -2.73 -4.31
CA ARG A 15 -15.01 -2.60 -3.88
C ARG A 15 -15.15 -1.34 -3.02
N ALA A 16 -16.30 -0.66 -3.10
CA ALA A 16 -16.56 0.59 -2.37
C ALA A 16 -16.20 0.50 -0.86
N ARG A 17 -16.66 -0.55 -0.16
CA ARG A 17 -16.32 -0.76 1.26
C ARG A 17 -14.83 -0.95 1.53
N ALA A 18 -14.08 -1.52 0.59
CA ALA A 18 -12.63 -1.64 0.73
C ALA A 18 -11.92 -0.30 0.48
N ILE A 19 -12.44 0.53 -0.44
CA ILE A 19 -11.99 1.90 -0.66
C ILE A 19 -12.22 2.75 0.60
N ASP A 20 -13.44 2.75 1.15
CA ASP A 20 -13.78 3.53 2.34
C ASP A 20 -12.84 3.20 3.51
N ARG A 21 -12.69 1.91 3.82
CA ARG A 21 -11.81 1.44 4.91
C ARG A 21 -10.34 1.78 4.68
N ALA A 22 -9.89 1.78 3.43
CA ALA A 22 -8.53 2.17 3.10
C ALA A 22 -8.33 3.67 3.30
N LEU A 23 -9.27 4.50 2.86
CA LEU A 23 -9.21 5.95 3.01
C LEU A 23 -9.23 6.35 4.49
N ASP A 24 -10.11 5.77 5.29
CA ASP A 24 -10.15 5.99 6.75
C ASP A 24 -8.79 5.68 7.40
N ALA A 25 -8.21 4.53 7.04
CA ALA A 25 -6.90 4.12 7.56
C ALA A 25 -5.76 5.01 7.04
N LEU A 26 -5.79 5.44 5.78
CA LEU A 26 -4.79 6.35 5.20
C LEU A 26 -4.87 7.74 5.84
N THR A 27 -6.05 8.21 6.22
CA THR A 27 -6.21 9.44 7.01
C THR A 27 -5.53 9.31 8.37
N ILE A 28 -5.75 8.21 9.09
CA ILE A 28 -5.06 7.96 10.37
C ILE A 28 -3.54 7.98 10.18
N VAL A 29 -3.02 7.38 9.11
CA VAL A 29 -1.59 7.41 8.79
C VAL A 29 -1.11 8.84 8.48
N ALA A 30 -1.90 9.62 7.74
CA ALA A 30 -1.59 11.02 7.43
C ALA A 30 -1.49 11.91 8.67
N ASP A 31 -2.29 11.61 9.69
CA ASP A 31 -2.27 12.29 10.98
C ASP A 31 -1.15 11.79 11.92
N GLY A 32 -0.26 10.91 11.43
CA GLY A 32 0.85 10.32 12.19
C GLY A 32 0.46 9.13 13.07
N GLY A 33 -0.77 8.66 12.97
CA GLY A 33 -1.25 7.45 13.65
C GLY A 33 -0.85 6.16 12.93
N THR A 34 -1.05 5.03 13.60
CA THR A 34 -0.89 3.70 13.01
C THR A 34 -2.22 2.94 13.17
N PRO A 35 -3.02 2.75 12.11
CA PRO A 35 -4.29 2.05 12.22
C PRO A 35 -4.06 0.54 12.41
N ASP A 36 -5.02 -0.16 13.03
CA ASP A 36 -4.92 -1.62 13.28
C ASP A 36 -4.74 -2.48 12.01
N LEU A 37 -5.13 -1.94 10.86
CA LEU A 37 -5.00 -2.58 9.56
C LEU A 37 -3.56 -2.49 9.01
N ALA A 38 -2.74 -1.58 9.53
CA ALA A 38 -1.39 -1.32 9.07
C ALA A 38 -0.40 -2.36 9.60
N LYS A 39 0.47 -2.85 8.72
CA LYS A 39 1.53 -3.79 9.05
C LYS A 39 2.81 -3.42 8.31
N PRO A 40 3.99 -3.55 8.93
CA PRO A 40 5.26 -3.43 8.22
C PRO A 40 5.34 -4.49 7.10
N LEU A 41 5.73 -4.06 5.90
CA LEU A 41 5.91 -4.97 4.78
C LEU A 41 7.36 -5.45 4.74
N ALA A 42 7.58 -6.69 5.18
CA ALA A 42 8.90 -7.28 5.25
C ALA A 42 9.54 -7.42 3.85
N GLY A 43 10.87 -7.30 3.78
CA GLY A 43 11.65 -7.55 2.56
C GLY A 43 11.86 -6.34 1.64
N LEU A 44 11.34 -5.15 1.99
CA LEU A 44 11.42 -3.93 1.15
C LEU A 44 12.21 -2.78 1.76
N GLY A 45 12.83 -3.00 2.92
CA GLY A 45 13.55 -1.98 3.69
C GLY A 45 12.65 -1.29 4.72
N ALA A 46 13.26 -0.47 5.57
CA ALA A 46 12.53 0.30 6.58
C ALA A 46 11.60 1.32 5.91
N GLY A 47 10.41 1.54 6.49
CA GLY A 47 9.48 2.58 6.08
C GLY A 47 8.39 2.16 5.08
N VAL A 48 8.38 0.93 4.56
CA VAL A 48 7.28 0.43 3.70
C VAL A 48 6.29 -0.39 4.51
N TRP A 49 5.01 -0.04 4.41
CA TRP A 49 3.91 -0.62 5.16
C TRP A 49 2.76 -1.00 4.24
N GLU A 50 1.93 -1.96 4.67
CA GLU A 50 0.70 -2.34 3.98
C GLU A 50 -0.53 -2.19 4.89
N LEU A 51 -1.65 -1.78 4.32
CA LEU A 51 -2.98 -1.92 4.92
C LEU A 51 -3.60 -3.24 4.48
N ALA A 52 -3.90 -4.11 5.42
CA ALA A 52 -4.50 -5.41 5.18
C ALA A 52 -6.03 -5.38 5.37
N ILE A 53 -6.77 -5.18 4.29
CA ILE A 53 -8.23 -5.03 4.31
C ILE A 53 -8.89 -6.34 3.90
N LYS A 54 -9.90 -6.77 4.66
CA LYS A 54 -10.76 -7.92 4.31
C LYS A 54 -12.18 -7.42 4.09
N GLU A 55 -12.77 -7.76 2.96
CA GLU A 55 -14.13 -7.37 2.60
C GLU A 55 -14.81 -8.52 1.86
N ARG A 56 -15.91 -9.05 2.42
CA ARG A 56 -16.74 -10.11 1.82
C ARG A 56 -15.95 -11.30 1.22
N GLY A 57 -14.92 -11.76 1.94
CA GLY A 57 -14.09 -12.90 1.54
C GLY A 57 -12.90 -12.53 0.63
N ASP A 58 -12.88 -11.31 0.10
CA ASP A 58 -11.75 -10.76 -0.63
C ASP A 58 -10.75 -10.12 0.32
N ALA A 59 -9.46 -10.19 -0.02
CA ALA A 59 -8.40 -9.51 0.69
C ALA A 59 -7.76 -8.45 -0.21
N TYR A 60 -7.75 -7.21 0.25
CA TYR A 60 -7.13 -6.08 -0.43
C TYR A 60 -5.89 -5.62 0.33
N ARG A 61 -4.92 -5.10 -0.41
CA ARG A 61 -3.69 -4.54 0.12
C ARG A 61 -3.46 -3.17 -0.49
N VAL A 62 -3.14 -2.21 0.37
CA VAL A 62 -2.69 -0.87 -0.02
C VAL A 62 -1.31 -0.67 0.60
N VAL A 63 -0.29 -0.56 -0.24
CA VAL A 63 1.10 -0.45 0.16
C VAL A 63 1.52 1.00 0.07
N TYR A 64 2.13 1.51 1.13
CA TYR A 64 2.59 2.89 1.24
C TYR A 64 3.99 2.97 1.84
N ALA A 65 4.71 4.02 1.48
CA ALA A 65 6.01 4.35 2.05
C ALA A 65 5.86 5.58 2.95
N LEU A 66 6.31 5.44 4.20
CA LEU A 66 6.48 6.53 5.15
C LEU A 66 7.71 7.35 4.77
N GLN A 67 7.61 8.68 4.86
CA GLN A 67 8.75 9.60 4.78
C GLN A 67 9.62 9.42 3.53
N LEU A 68 8.99 9.23 2.37
CA LEU A 68 9.69 9.34 1.09
C LEU A 68 9.67 10.82 0.68
N GLY A 69 10.68 11.57 1.12
CA GLY A 69 10.63 13.04 1.18
C GLY A 69 9.75 13.50 2.35
N ASP A 70 9.00 14.59 2.16
CA ASP A 70 8.14 15.21 3.20
C ASP A 70 6.70 14.68 3.22
N GLU A 71 6.39 13.59 2.47
CA GLU A 71 5.03 13.12 2.30
C GLU A 71 4.90 11.59 2.34
N ILE A 72 3.72 11.10 2.70
CA ILE A 72 3.35 9.69 2.58
C ILE A 72 2.98 9.40 1.13
N TRP A 73 3.56 8.32 0.59
CA TRP A 73 3.32 7.86 -0.77
C TRP A 73 2.63 6.52 -0.81
N VAL A 74 1.48 6.44 -1.48
CA VAL A 74 0.85 5.16 -1.82
C VAL A 74 1.47 4.64 -3.12
N VAL A 75 2.16 3.51 -3.01
CA VAL A 75 3.02 2.97 -4.07
C VAL A 75 2.37 1.82 -4.84
N HIS A 76 1.45 1.09 -4.23
CA HIS A 76 0.74 0.00 -4.89
C HIS A 76 -0.57 -0.34 -4.19
N ALA A 77 -1.54 -0.84 -4.94
CA ALA A 77 -2.77 -1.40 -4.39
C ALA A 77 -3.14 -2.64 -5.21
N PHE A 78 -3.54 -3.72 -4.55
CA PHE A 78 -3.98 -4.94 -5.24
C PHE A 78 -5.02 -5.73 -4.43
N GLN A 79 -5.86 -6.47 -5.15
CA GLN A 79 -6.71 -7.51 -4.56
C GLN A 79 -5.94 -8.83 -4.61
N LYS A 80 -5.66 -9.39 -3.44
CA LYS A 80 -5.12 -10.75 -3.34
C LYS A 80 -6.21 -11.74 -3.76
N LYS A 81 -6.08 -12.29 -4.96
CA LYS A 81 -6.90 -13.41 -5.42
C LYS A 81 -6.47 -14.67 -4.66
N SER A 82 -7.44 -15.43 -4.15
CA SER A 82 -7.26 -16.61 -3.29
C SER A 82 -6.11 -17.50 -3.75
N THR A 83 -4.97 -17.34 -3.08
CA THR A 83 -3.79 -18.18 -3.21
C THR A 83 -3.47 -18.67 -1.81
N LYS A 84 -3.19 -19.96 -1.67
CA LYS A 84 -2.86 -20.59 -0.38
C LYS A 84 -1.71 -19.81 0.28
N GLY A 85 -1.98 -19.15 1.40
CA GLY A 85 -0.96 -18.47 2.20
C GLY A 85 -1.45 -17.13 2.77
N ILE A 86 -0.84 -16.69 3.88
CA ILE A 86 -1.14 -15.39 4.53
C ILE A 86 -0.31 -14.27 3.88
N SER A 87 0.88 -14.60 3.37
CA SER A 87 1.86 -13.66 2.82
C SER A 87 1.41 -12.99 1.52
N THR A 88 1.94 -11.79 1.29
CA THR A 88 1.85 -11.07 0.02
C THR A 88 2.63 -11.83 -1.06
N PRO A 89 2.06 -12.06 -2.27
CA PRO A 89 2.74 -12.79 -3.33
C PRO A 89 4.08 -12.14 -3.72
N ARG A 90 5.06 -12.97 -4.09
CA ARG A 90 6.43 -12.49 -4.41
C ARG A 90 6.44 -11.45 -5.54
N HIS A 91 5.62 -11.61 -6.57
CA HIS A 91 5.53 -10.65 -7.67
C HIS A 91 5.05 -9.27 -7.21
N GLU A 92 4.15 -9.20 -6.23
CA GLU A 92 3.69 -7.92 -5.66
C GLU A 92 4.82 -7.27 -4.87
N ILE A 93 5.60 -8.05 -4.11
CA ILE A 93 6.79 -7.55 -3.41
C ILE A 93 7.80 -6.99 -4.42
N ASP A 94 8.11 -7.73 -5.48
CA ASP A 94 9.06 -7.30 -6.51
C ASP A 94 8.59 -6.02 -7.21
N LEU A 95 7.29 -5.89 -7.50
CA LEU A 95 6.69 -4.70 -8.09
C LEU A 95 6.75 -3.49 -7.16
N VAL A 96 6.43 -3.67 -5.87
CA VAL A 96 6.56 -2.60 -4.87
C VAL A 96 8.01 -2.16 -4.78
N ARG A 97 8.98 -3.08 -4.77
CA ARG A 97 10.41 -2.76 -4.72
C ARG A 97 10.83 -1.88 -5.89
N GLU A 98 10.42 -2.23 -7.10
CA GLU A 98 10.69 -1.45 -8.31
C GLU A 98 10.07 -0.05 -8.22
N ARG A 99 8.80 0.04 -7.81
CA ARG A 99 8.07 1.31 -7.69
C ARG A 99 8.69 2.24 -6.65
N VAL A 100 9.05 1.71 -5.47
CA VAL A 100 9.75 2.47 -4.42
C VAL A 100 11.11 2.96 -4.91
N LYS A 101 11.90 2.10 -5.59
CA LYS A 101 13.19 2.49 -6.14
C LYS A 101 13.05 3.66 -7.12
N ARG A 102 12.16 3.55 -8.11
CA ARG A 102 11.92 4.62 -9.10
C ARG A 102 11.45 5.91 -8.44
N LEU A 103 10.57 5.81 -7.46
CA LEU A 103 10.04 6.97 -6.76
C LEU A 103 11.16 7.69 -5.97
N LYS A 104 12.07 6.96 -5.31
CA LYS A 104 13.25 7.56 -4.67
C LYS A 104 14.14 8.28 -5.69
N GLU A 105 14.47 7.62 -6.81
CA GLU A 105 15.28 8.22 -7.89
C GLU A 105 14.65 9.50 -8.46
N MET A 106 13.31 9.60 -8.49
CA MET A 106 12.59 10.80 -8.93
C MET A 106 12.55 11.93 -7.89
N LEU A 107 12.66 11.63 -6.59
CA LEU A 107 12.62 12.62 -5.51
C LEU A 107 14.02 13.13 -5.12
N ASP A 108 15.05 12.29 -5.32
CA ASP A 108 16.45 12.61 -5.01
C ASP A 108 17.16 13.38 -6.14
N GLY A 109 16.51 13.54 -7.31
CA GLY A 109 17.04 14.25 -8.49
C GLY A 109 16.40 15.62 -8.69
#